data_AF-A0A653CBD6-F1
#
_entry.id   AF-A0A653CBD6-F1
#
_cell.length_a   1.000
_cell.length_b   1.000
_cell.length_c   1.000
_cell.angle_alpha   90.00
_cell.angle_beta   90.00
_cell.angle_gamma   90.00
#
_symmetry.space_group_name_H-M   'P 1'
#
loop_
_entity.id
_entity.type
_entity.pdbx_description
1 polymer ?
#
loop_
_entity_poly.entity_id
_entity_poly.type
_entity_poly.pdbx_seq_one_letter_code
_entity_poly.pdbx_strand_id
1 'polypeptide(L)'
;MWQYQAFLVILLLGSAISQCVYAPAATSILWEGYLIYGKAWYATHRFGHPVGFLTDKCFKATAGIFDVKPDLSIHFPVTYFDERNNKEESITVASYIIGMQSKFYVHHNNTGFLVSDFAVTDSYIATEICDMSTGRCKYILSFSQPHI
;
A
#
# COMPACT_ATOMS: atom_id res chain seq x y z
N MET A 1 45.97 -13.86 -33.41
CA MET A 1 45.66 -13.64 -31.98
C MET A 1 44.70 -12.46 -31.80
N TRP A 2 43.45 -12.56 -32.25
CA TRP A 2 42.45 -11.48 -32.06
C TRP A 2 41.03 -12.07 -32.21
N GLN A 3 40.53 -12.84 -31.23
CA GLN A 3 39.13 -13.30 -31.31
C GLN A 3 38.48 -13.78 -30.01
N TYR A 4 38.94 -13.31 -28.83
CA TYR A 4 38.35 -13.77 -27.54
C TYR A 4 37.92 -12.64 -26.59
N GLN A 5 37.90 -11.38 -27.01
CA GLN A 5 37.54 -10.26 -26.11
C GLN A 5 36.11 -9.71 -26.26
N ALA A 6 35.33 -10.16 -27.24
CA ALA A 6 33.97 -9.64 -27.43
C ALA A 6 32.89 -10.32 -26.56
N PHE A 7 33.14 -11.55 -26.08
CA PHE A 7 32.11 -12.33 -25.39
C PHE A 7 31.96 -12.01 -23.90
N LEU A 8 32.95 -11.37 -23.26
CA LEU A 8 32.87 -11.05 -21.82
C LEU A 8 32.15 -9.73 -21.50
N VAL A 9 31.99 -8.83 -22.47
CA VAL A 9 31.39 -7.51 -22.23
C VAL A 9 29.86 -7.56 -22.27
N ILE A 10 29.27 -8.54 -22.96
CA ILE A 10 27.81 -8.63 -23.12
C ILE A 10 27.14 -9.29 -21.89
N LEU A 11 27.87 -10.05 -21.08
CA LEU A 11 27.35 -10.70 -19.86
C LEU A 11 27.28 -9.78 -18.64
N LEU A 12 27.85 -8.57 -18.69
CA LEU A 12 27.86 -7.62 -17.56
C LEU A 12 26.87 -6.46 -17.71
N LEU A 13 26.14 -6.37 -18.83
CA LEU A 13 25.10 -5.35 -19.08
C LEU A 13 23.68 -5.86 -18.80
N GLY A 14 23.54 -7.09 -18.33
CA GLY A 14 22.26 -7.76 -18.11
C GLY A 14 21.67 -7.60 -16.70
N SER A 15 22.23 -6.79 -15.81
CA SER A 15 21.50 -6.37 -14.61
C SER A 15 20.53 -5.27 -15.00
N ALA A 16 19.50 -5.63 -15.76
CA ALA A 16 18.23 -4.94 -15.65
C ALA A 16 17.86 -5.03 -14.17
N ILE A 17 18.13 -3.95 -13.44
CA ILE A 17 17.55 -3.70 -12.13
C ILE A 17 16.05 -3.78 -12.41
N SER A 18 15.45 -4.94 -12.18
CA SER A 18 14.00 -5.07 -12.20
C SER A 18 13.52 -4.31 -10.96
N GLN A 19 13.47 -2.98 -11.06
CA GLN A 19 12.58 -2.21 -10.21
C GLN A 19 11.24 -2.90 -10.37
N CYS A 20 10.74 -3.48 -9.28
CA CYS A 20 9.44 -4.10 -9.25
C CYS A 20 8.48 -3.04 -9.81
N VAL A 21 7.85 -3.35 -10.95
CA VAL A 21 6.82 -2.47 -11.50
C VAL A 21 5.74 -2.46 -10.44
N TYR A 22 5.58 -1.32 -9.75
CA TYR A 22 4.54 -1.14 -8.75
C TYR A 22 3.22 -1.62 -9.33
N ALA A 23 2.45 -2.35 -8.53
CA ALA A 23 1.19 -2.90 -8.97
C ALA A 23 0.31 -1.77 -9.53
N PRO A 24 -0.31 -1.96 -10.72
CA PRO A 24 -1.22 -0.96 -11.25
C PRO A 24 -2.44 -0.84 -10.33
N ALA A 25 -2.98 0.37 -10.23
CA ALA A 25 -4.23 0.59 -9.50
C ALA A 25 -5.37 -0.18 -10.18
N ALA A 26 -6.21 -0.84 -9.37
CA ALA A 26 -7.35 -1.61 -9.85
C ALA A 26 -8.44 -0.74 -10.47
N THR A 27 -8.61 0.47 -9.93
CA THR A 27 -9.73 1.35 -10.23
C THR A 27 -9.40 2.82 -9.96
N SER A 28 -10.39 3.68 -10.13
CA SER A 28 -10.33 5.09 -9.76
C SER A 28 -10.69 5.29 -8.29
N ILE A 29 -10.17 6.37 -7.70
CA ILE A 29 -10.43 6.68 -6.28
C ILE A 29 -11.92 6.91 -5.97
N LEU A 30 -12.69 7.38 -6.95
CA LEU A 30 -14.14 7.61 -6.78
C LEU A 30 -14.89 6.29 -6.66
N TRP A 31 -14.52 5.30 -7.48
CA TRP A 31 -15.13 3.98 -7.44
C TRP A 31 -14.73 3.20 -6.20
N GLU A 32 -13.45 3.24 -5.83
CA GLU A 32 -12.98 2.67 -4.58
C GLU A 32 -13.70 3.31 -3.39
N GLY A 33 -13.74 4.65 -3.34
CA GLY A 33 -14.47 5.41 -2.32
C GLY A 33 -15.91 4.93 -2.16
N TYR A 34 -16.62 4.72 -3.26
CA TYR A 34 -17.98 4.16 -3.26
C TYR A 34 -18.06 2.76 -2.61
N LEU A 35 -17.10 1.87 -2.87
CA LEU A 35 -17.07 0.51 -2.33
C LEU A 35 -16.69 0.45 -0.86
N ILE A 36 -15.78 1.33 -0.42
CA ILE A 36 -15.18 1.30 0.91
C ILE A 36 -15.90 2.18 1.93
N TYR A 37 -16.70 3.14 1.47
CA TYR A 37 -17.36 4.13 2.32
C TYR A 37 -18.25 3.48 3.39
N GLY A 38 -18.09 3.94 4.63
CA GLY A 38 -18.92 3.51 5.76
C GLY A 38 -18.65 2.09 6.25
N LYS A 39 -17.59 1.43 5.77
CA LYS A 39 -17.18 0.09 6.19
C LYS A 39 -15.89 0.12 6.98
N ALA A 40 -15.78 -0.82 7.93
CA ALA A 40 -14.54 -1.14 8.60
C ALA A 40 -13.77 -2.21 7.82
N TRP A 41 -12.51 -1.93 7.52
CA TRP A 41 -11.62 -2.81 6.78
C TRP A 41 -10.51 -3.32 7.68
N TYR A 42 -10.36 -4.63 7.76
CA TYR A 42 -9.40 -5.30 8.64
C TYR A 42 -8.29 -5.95 7.83
N ALA A 43 -7.06 -5.47 8.02
CA ALA A 43 -5.85 -6.03 7.41
C ALA A 43 -5.45 -7.32 8.14
N THR A 44 -5.88 -8.45 7.59
CA THR A 44 -5.74 -9.77 8.24
C THR A 44 -4.57 -10.58 7.69
N HIS A 45 -4.33 -10.52 6.38
CA HIS A 45 -3.25 -11.28 5.74
C HIS A 45 -2.20 -10.33 5.19
N ARG A 46 -0.94 -10.65 5.45
CA ARG A 46 0.21 -9.78 5.14
C ARG A 46 1.34 -10.65 4.60
N PHE A 47 1.89 -10.29 3.45
CA PHE A 47 2.91 -11.07 2.75
C PHE A 47 4.09 -10.18 2.34
N GLY A 48 5.29 -10.74 2.26
CA GLY A 48 6.50 -10.02 1.85
C GLY A 48 7.34 -9.50 3.02
N HIS A 49 8.28 -8.61 2.71
CA HIS A 49 9.21 -8.09 3.70
C HIS A 49 8.54 -7.02 4.59
N PRO A 50 8.93 -6.91 5.87
CA PRO A 50 8.47 -5.80 6.70
C PRO A 50 8.96 -4.49 6.08
N VAL A 51 8.01 -3.59 5.81
CA VAL A 51 8.26 -2.24 5.28
C VAL A 51 7.98 -1.19 6.36
N GLY A 52 7.94 -1.58 7.64
CA GLY A 52 7.78 -0.69 8.77
C GLY A 52 6.33 -0.58 9.28
N PHE A 53 6.12 0.48 10.07
CA PHE A 53 4.96 0.66 10.94
C PHE A 53 3.60 0.43 10.26
N LEU A 54 3.41 0.90 9.02
CA LEU A 54 2.14 0.79 8.30
C LEU A 54 1.68 -0.66 8.07
N THR A 55 2.61 -1.62 8.08
CA THR A 55 2.34 -2.98 7.61
C THR A 55 2.69 -4.07 8.62
N ASP A 56 3.48 -3.74 9.65
CA ASP A 56 4.03 -4.72 10.57
C ASP A 56 3.03 -5.15 11.65
N LYS A 57 1.97 -4.37 11.87
CA LYS A 57 0.88 -4.65 12.81
C LYS A 57 -0.42 -4.98 12.09
N CYS A 58 -1.30 -5.73 12.76
CA CYS A 58 -2.69 -5.86 12.33
C CYS A 58 -3.36 -4.50 12.48
N PHE A 59 -4.21 -4.11 11.54
CA PHE A 59 -4.91 -2.85 11.63
C PHE A 59 -6.33 -2.89 11.10
N LYS A 60 -7.14 -1.96 11.62
CA LYS A 60 -8.47 -1.60 11.14
C LYS A 60 -8.40 -0.20 10.57
N ALA A 61 -8.88 -0.01 9.35
CA ALA A 61 -9.12 1.29 8.75
C ALA A 61 -10.63 1.51 8.56
N THR A 62 -11.07 2.77 8.57
CA THR A 62 -12.45 3.14 8.23
C THR A 62 -12.39 4.39 7.38
N ALA A 63 -13.06 4.36 6.23
CA ALA A 63 -13.09 5.48 5.30
C ALA A 63 -14.45 6.19 5.39
N GLY A 64 -14.42 7.45 5.80
CA GLY A 64 -15.55 8.37 5.84
C GLY A 64 -15.40 9.51 4.82
N ILE A 65 -16.52 10.16 4.49
CA ILE A 65 -16.55 11.27 3.51
C ILE A 65 -15.79 12.50 4.02
N PHE A 66 -15.71 12.65 5.34
CA PHE A 66 -14.99 13.75 6.01
C PHE A 66 -13.47 13.53 6.07
N ASP A 67 -13.01 12.35 5.69
CA ASP A 67 -11.58 12.02 5.65
C ASP A 67 -10.92 12.66 4.42
N VAL A 68 -11.67 12.87 3.33
CA VAL A 68 -11.18 13.57 2.14
C VAL A 68 -11.09 15.07 2.41
N LYS A 69 -9.93 15.65 2.16
CA LYS A 69 -9.63 17.07 2.33
C LYS A 69 -9.63 17.81 0.99
N PRO A 70 -9.80 19.16 1.01
CA PRO A 70 -9.84 19.96 -0.22
C PRO A 70 -8.56 19.91 -1.06
N ASP A 71 -7.43 19.53 -0.46
CA ASP A 71 -6.14 19.35 -1.13
C ASP A 71 -5.96 17.96 -1.75
N LEU A 72 -7.06 17.17 -1.87
CA LEU A 72 -7.07 15.80 -2.38
C LEU A 72 -6.24 14.81 -1.54
N SER A 73 -5.95 15.17 -0.29
CA SER A 73 -5.49 14.21 0.71
C SER A 73 -6.68 13.48 1.34
N ILE A 74 -6.46 12.23 1.74
CA ILE A 74 -7.39 11.41 2.51
C ILE A 74 -6.74 11.15 3.86
N HIS A 75 -7.41 11.58 4.92
CA HIS A 75 -6.98 11.45 6.30
C HIS A 75 -7.86 10.42 6.99
N PHE A 76 -7.57 9.14 6.81
CA PHE A 76 -8.40 8.08 7.38
C PHE A 76 -7.82 7.60 8.73
N PRO A 77 -8.67 7.33 9.73
CA PRO A 77 -8.26 6.76 10.99
C PRO A 77 -7.84 5.29 10.81
N VAL A 78 -6.69 4.95 11.37
CA VAL A 78 -6.16 3.58 11.44
C VAL A 78 -5.99 3.21 12.90
N THR A 79 -6.51 2.05 13.29
CA THR A 79 -6.32 1.47 14.62
C THR A 79 -5.49 0.20 14.51
N TYR A 80 -4.39 0.15 15.25
CA TYR A 80 -3.48 -0.98 15.31
C TYR A 80 -3.78 -1.88 16.50
N PHE A 81 -3.56 -3.17 16.30
CA PHE A 81 -3.80 -4.22 17.29
C PHE A 81 -2.52 -5.02 17.54
N ASP A 82 -2.37 -5.46 18.79
CA ASP A 82 -1.34 -6.43 19.18
C ASP A 82 -1.67 -7.85 18.67
N GLU A 83 -0.78 -8.80 18.93
CA GLU A 83 -0.97 -10.22 18.55
C GLU A 83 -2.16 -10.88 19.27
N ARG A 84 -2.63 -10.30 20.37
CA ARG A 84 -3.78 -10.77 21.16
C ARG A 84 -5.08 -10.02 20.79
N ASN A 85 -5.06 -9.23 19.73
CA ASN A 85 -6.18 -8.41 19.26
C ASN A 85 -6.61 -7.30 20.23
N ASN A 86 -5.76 -6.89 21.17
CA ASN A 86 -5.99 -5.69 21.96
C ASN A 86 -5.63 -4.46 21.14
N LYS A 87 -6.42 -3.40 21.31
CA LYS A 87 -6.12 -2.09 20.73
C LYS A 87 -4.84 -1.53 21.35
N GLU A 88 -3.82 -1.28 20.54
CA GLU A 88 -2.59 -0.63 20.97
C GLU A 88 -2.64 0.88 20.73
N GLU A 89 -2.97 1.27 19.49
CA GLU A 89 -2.78 2.63 19.02
C GLU A 89 -3.84 3.00 17.98
N SER A 90 -4.27 4.26 17.97
CA SER A 90 -5.07 4.82 16.88
C SER A 90 -4.39 6.09 16.37
N ILE A 91 -4.09 6.13 15.07
CA ILE A 91 -3.53 7.31 14.41
C ILE A 91 -4.40 7.71 13.23
N THR A 92 -4.17 8.91 12.71
CA THR A 92 -4.71 9.33 11.41
C THR A 92 -3.60 9.26 10.39
N VAL A 93 -3.82 8.53 9.30
CA VAL A 93 -2.85 8.42 8.20
C VAL A 93 -3.27 9.38 7.10
N ALA A 94 -2.39 10.33 6.77
CA ALA A 94 -2.58 11.24 5.64
C ALA A 94 -2.03 10.60 4.36
N SER A 95 -2.89 10.46 3.36
CA SER A 95 -2.61 9.79 2.09
C SER A 95 -2.95 10.72 0.93
N TYR A 96 -2.05 10.91 -0.02
CA TYR A 96 -2.23 11.82 -1.15
C TYR A 96 -2.54 11.02 -2.41
N ILE A 97 -3.67 11.31 -3.05
CA ILE A 97 -4.13 10.59 -4.24
C ILE A 97 -3.21 10.87 -5.43
N ILE A 98 -2.83 9.82 -6.17
CA ILE A 98 -2.00 9.93 -7.36
C ILE A 98 -2.86 9.69 -8.60
N GLY A 99 -2.97 10.71 -9.46
CA GLY A 99 -3.58 10.57 -10.78
C GLY A 99 -5.06 10.18 -10.79
N MET A 100 -5.81 10.47 -9.72
CA MET A 100 -7.21 10.04 -9.54
C MET A 100 -7.43 8.52 -9.56
N GLN A 101 -6.36 7.76 -9.31
CA GLN A 101 -6.38 6.31 -9.22
C GLN A 101 -6.39 5.85 -7.76
N SER A 102 -6.72 4.58 -7.53
CA SER A 102 -6.57 3.86 -6.27
C SER A 102 -5.10 3.64 -5.89
N LYS A 103 -4.37 4.75 -5.82
CA LYS A 103 -2.93 4.82 -5.63
C LYS A 103 -2.61 6.06 -4.82
N PHE A 104 -1.79 5.88 -3.80
CA PHE A 104 -1.57 6.89 -2.78
C PHE A 104 -0.09 7.04 -2.45
N TYR A 105 0.30 8.26 -2.15
CA TYR A 105 1.53 8.54 -1.43
C TYR A 105 1.22 8.74 0.04
N VAL A 106 1.88 8.00 0.92
CA VAL A 106 1.73 8.13 2.37
C VAL A 106 3.07 8.55 2.95
N HIS A 107 3.07 9.54 3.83
CA HIS A 107 4.28 9.99 4.51
C HIS A 107 4.13 9.84 6.02
N HIS A 108 5.02 9.08 6.65
CA HIS A 108 5.01 8.84 8.09
C HIS A 108 6.43 8.74 8.64
N ASN A 109 6.74 9.50 9.69
CA ASN A 109 8.06 9.52 10.36
C ASN A 109 9.26 9.65 9.39
N ASN A 110 9.20 10.59 8.45
CA ASN A 110 10.22 10.82 7.41
C ASN A 110 10.43 9.66 6.42
N THR A 111 9.53 8.68 6.42
CA THR A 111 9.49 7.60 5.43
C THR A 111 8.32 7.82 4.49
N GLY A 112 8.61 7.80 3.19
CA GLY A 112 7.62 7.85 2.13
C GLY A 112 7.24 6.45 1.69
N PHE A 113 5.95 6.20 1.57
CA PHE A 113 5.37 4.95 1.11
C PHE A 113 4.54 5.17 -0.13
N LEU A 114 4.67 4.27 -1.08
CA LEU A 114 3.77 4.17 -2.21
C LEU A 114 2.78 3.05 -1.95
N VAL A 115 1.49 3.37 -1.97
CA VAL A 115 0.39 2.44 -1.75
C VAL A 115 -0.37 2.30 -3.07
N SER A 116 -0.64 1.07 -3.47
CA SER A 116 -1.43 0.76 -4.66
C SER A 116 -2.44 -0.34 -4.35
N ASP A 117 -3.73 -0.02 -4.48
CA ASP A 117 -4.78 -1.02 -4.37
C ASP A 117 -4.99 -1.65 -5.74
N PHE A 118 -4.45 -2.85 -5.90
CA PHE A 118 -4.43 -3.59 -7.16
C PHE A 118 -5.57 -4.60 -7.29
N ALA A 119 -6.37 -4.78 -6.24
CA ALA A 119 -7.71 -5.34 -6.32
C ALA A 119 -8.64 -4.69 -5.29
N VAL A 120 -9.83 -4.29 -5.72
CA VAL A 120 -10.85 -3.67 -4.86
C VAL A 120 -12.21 -4.28 -5.17
N THR A 121 -12.87 -4.82 -4.15
CA THR A 121 -14.23 -5.36 -4.23
C THR A 121 -15.07 -4.83 -3.06
N ASP A 122 -16.33 -5.24 -3.00
CA ASP A 122 -17.21 -4.92 -1.87
C ASP A 122 -16.82 -5.65 -0.56
N SER A 123 -16.02 -6.73 -0.68
CA SER A 123 -15.72 -7.69 0.39
C SER A 123 -14.24 -7.71 0.79
N TYR A 124 -13.33 -7.43 -0.14
CA TYR A 124 -11.88 -7.41 0.09
C TYR A 124 -11.16 -6.32 -0.73
N ILE A 125 -10.03 -5.87 -0.20
CA ILE A 125 -9.05 -4.99 -0.85
C ILE A 125 -7.68 -5.66 -0.76
N ALA A 126 -6.99 -5.75 -1.89
CA ALA A 126 -5.59 -6.17 -1.95
C ALA A 126 -4.70 -4.97 -2.28
N THR A 127 -3.78 -4.68 -1.36
CA THR A 127 -2.95 -3.49 -1.35
C THR A 127 -1.48 -3.87 -1.42
N GLU A 128 -0.72 -3.23 -2.29
CA GLU A 128 0.74 -3.23 -2.27
C GLU A 128 1.22 -1.94 -1.59
N ILE A 129 2.11 -2.07 -0.62
CA ILE A 129 2.74 -0.95 0.10
C ILE A 129 4.23 -1.08 -0.03
N CYS A 130 4.88 -0.10 -0.64
CA CYS A 130 6.32 -0.08 -0.85
C CYS A 130 6.96 1.10 -0.12
N ASP A 131 8.03 0.82 0.61
CA ASP A 131 8.92 1.85 1.16
C ASP A 131 9.79 2.41 0.03
N MET A 132 9.64 3.71 -0.25
CA MET A 132 10.34 4.37 -1.35
C MET A 132 11.84 4.53 -1.10
N SER A 133 12.29 4.45 0.16
CA SER A 133 13.71 4.56 0.51
C SER A 133 14.46 3.24 0.29
N THR A 134 13.83 2.11 0.61
CA THR A 134 14.45 0.79 0.52
C THR A 134 14.03 0.00 -0.73
N GLY A 135 12.95 0.39 -1.39
CA GLY A 135 12.35 -0.33 -2.52
C GLY A 135 11.68 -1.65 -2.12
N ARG A 136 11.55 -1.94 -0.82
CA ARG A 136 10.89 -3.15 -0.33
C ARG A 136 9.37 -2.95 -0.35
N CYS A 137 8.65 -4.01 -0.66
CA CYS A 137 7.19 -4.01 -0.73
C CYS A 137 6.58 -5.09 0.16
N LYS A 138 5.36 -4.81 0.62
CA LYS A 138 4.52 -5.68 1.42
C LYS A 138 3.11 -5.67 0.85
N TYR A 139 2.51 -6.84 0.78
CA TYR A 139 1.16 -7.03 0.29
C TYR A 139 0.23 -7.23 1.47
N ILE A 140 -0.91 -6.55 1.46
CA ILE A 140 -1.91 -6.62 2.52
C ILE A 140 -3.25 -6.99 1.90
N LEU A 141 -3.93 -7.94 2.51
CA LEU A 141 -5.31 -8.27 2.19
C LEU A 141 -6.20 -7.84 3.35
N SER A 142 -7.09 -6.90 3.03
CA SER A 142 -8.04 -6.31 3.95
C SER A 142 -9.45 -6.80 3.62
N PHE A 143 -10.23 -7.18 4.64
CA PHE A 143 -11.62 -7.62 4.46
C PHE A 143 -12.57 -6.67 5.16
N SER A 144 -13.71 -6.41 4.53
CA SER A 144 -14.79 -5.67 5.18
C SER A 144 -15.49 -6.59 6.17
N GLN A 145 -15.67 -6.15 7.41
CA GLN A 145 -16.59 -6.81 8.33
C GLN A 145 -17.81 -5.92 8.53
N PRO A 146 -19.04 -6.50 8.53
CA PRO A 146 -20.21 -5.75 8.97
C PRO A 146 -20.03 -5.38 10.45
N HIS A 147 -20.48 -4.18 10.82
CA HIS A 147 -20.63 -3.82 12.22
C HIS A 147 -21.62 -4.80 12.86
N ILE A 148 -21.13 -5.69 13.72
CA ILE A 148 -21.95 -6.50 14.63
C ILE A 148 -22.35 -5.63 15.81
#